data_AF-A0A3L6FT92-F1
#
_entry.id   AF-A0A3L6FT92-F1
#
_cell.length_a   1.000
_cell.length_b   1.000
_cell.length_c   1.000
_cell.angle_alpha   90.00
_cell.angle_beta   90.00
_cell.angle_gamma   90.00
#
_symmetry.space_group_name_H-M   'P 1'
#
loop_
_entity.id
_entity.type
_entity.pdbx_description
1 polymer ?
#
loop_
_entity_poly.entity_id
_entity_poly.type
_entity_poly.pdbx_seq_one_letter_code
_entity_poly.pdbx_strand_id
1 'polypeptide(L)'
;MIGRKLLESQLQEIGVFVANDTVSDFPDFDANYKILWANHGDAISTQYSGTPALKGDFVRYGKRTTQGILNDLWNALARYYLNNFADGTKQDAMDLLQGHYISSVSRDMAALSKQGLLENYASFRIAFALVVGALMFLIIALKQARNDARHLVLSFMWAGICIGITQYVRTNGRVFCNRPRFYQSRH
;
A
#
# COMPACT_ATOMS: atom_id res chain seq x y z
N MET A 1 -24.85 6.81 -3.73
CA MET A 1 -26.18 7.07 -4.33
C MET A 1 -27.32 6.81 -3.36
N ILE A 2 -27.38 5.68 -2.66
CA ILE A 2 -28.45 5.38 -1.69
C ILE A 2 -28.47 6.40 -0.53
N GLY A 3 -27.33 6.59 0.15
CA GLY A 3 -27.26 7.53 1.29
C GLY A 3 -27.63 8.97 0.93
N ARG A 4 -27.36 9.40 -0.31
CA ARG A 4 -27.74 10.74 -0.80
C ARG A 4 -29.25 10.84 -0.96
N LYS A 5 -29.87 9.89 -1.67
CA LYS A 5 -31.32 9.88 -1.89
C LYS A 5 -32.10 9.77 -0.58
N LEU A 6 -31.59 8.98 0.37
CA LEU A 6 -32.21 8.86 1.69
C LEU A 6 -32.13 10.18 2.46
N LEU A 7 -30.97 10.85 2.43
CA LEU A 7 -30.79 12.16 3.04
C LEU A 7 -31.70 13.22 2.41
N GLU A 8 -31.82 13.25 1.09
CA GLU A 8 -32.74 14.15 0.37
C GLU A 8 -34.19 13.91 0.80
N SER A 9 -34.63 12.65 0.85
CA SER A 9 -35.97 12.29 1.35
C SER A 9 -36.21 12.76 2.79
N GLN A 10 -35.21 12.58 3.67
CA GLN A 10 -35.30 13.02 5.07
C GLN A 10 -35.37 14.54 5.19
N LEU A 11 -34.58 15.27 4.41
CA LEU A 11 -34.58 16.74 4.43
C LEU A 11 -35.89 17.34 3.88
N GLN A 12 -36.53 16.66 2.93
CA GLN A 12 -37.86 17.03 2.43
C GLN A 12 -38.95 16.77 3.48
N GLU A 13 -38.89 15.62 4.17
CA GLU A 13 -39.87 15.26 5.21
C GLU A 13 -39.87 16.24 6.39
N ILE A 14 -38.69 16.73 6.80
CA ILE A 14 -38.56 17.74 7.86
C ILE A 14 -38.83 19.18 7.39
N GLY A 15 -39.14 19.39 6.10
CA GLY A 15 -39.46 20.69 5.53
C GLY A 15 -38.26 21.62 5.32
N VAL A 16 -37.02 21.11 5.34
CA VAL A 16 -35.82 21.90 5.02
C VAL A 16 -35.65 22.03 3.51
N PHE A 17 -35.95 20.96 2.76
CA PHE A 17 -35.94 20.94 1.29
C PHE A 17 -37.38 21.05 0.76
N VAL A 18 -37.57 21.82 -0.30
CA VAL A 18 -38.85 21.90 -1.02
C VAL A 18 -38.98 20.65 -1.91
N ALA A 19 -40.21 20.32 -2.33
CA ALA A 19 -40.45 19.22 -3.27
C ALA A 19 -39.58 19.40 -4.54
N ASN A 20 -38.80 18.37 -4.86
CA ASN A 20 -37.77 18.29 -5.92
C ASN A 20 -36.40 18.93 -5.63
N ASP A 21 -36.19 19.57 -4.48
CA ASP A 21 -34.83 20.01 -4.11
C ASP A 21 -33.93 18.79 -3.90
N THR A 22 -32.72 18.89 -4.43
CA THR A 22 -31.66 17.88 -4.31
C THR A 22 -30.44 18.47 -3.62
N VAL A 23 -29.57 17.61 -3.10
CA VAL A 23 -28.30 18.06 -2.50
C VAL A 23 -27.46 18.87 -3.50
N SER A 24 -27.59 18.57 -4.80
CA SER A 24 -26.82 19.22 -5.87
C SER A 24 -27.21 20.69 -6.11
N ASP A 25 -28.42 21.08 -5.70
CA ASP A 25 -28.92 22.45 -5.85
C ASP A 25 -28.26 23.42 -4.84
N PHE A 26 -27.60 22.88 -3.81
CA PHE A 26 -26.90 23.62 -2.77
C PHE A 26 -25.40 23.30 -2.80
N PRO A 27 -24.56 24.08 -3.53
CA PRO A 27 -23.16 23.73 -3.79
C PRO A 27 -22.30 23.52 -2.54
N ASP A 28 -22.46 24.36 -1.52
CA ASP A 28 -21.69 24.24 -0.26
C ASP A 28 -22.08 22.97 0.51
N PHE A 29 -23.37 22.63 0.52
CA PHE A 29 -23.86 21.41 1.16
C PHE A 29 -23.40 20.16 0.39
N ASP A 30 -23.46 20.18 -0.94
CA ASP A 30 -22.96 19.10 -1.79
C ASP A 30 -21.45 18.85 -1.59
N ALA A 31 -20.66 19.92 -1.51
CA ALA A 31 -19.23 19.84 -1.24
C ALA A 31 -18.95 19.21 0.14
N ASN A 32 -19.65 19.67 1.19
CA ASN A 32 -19.53 19.11 2.53
C ASN A 32 -19.94 17.63 2.60
N TYR A 33 -21.03 17.26 1.92
CA TYR A 33 -21.47 15.87 1.80
C TYR A 33 -20.40 15.00 1.13
N LYS A 34 -19.82 15.46 0.01
CA LYS A 34 -18.75 14.76 -0.70
C LYS A 34 -17.51 14.57 0.17
N ILE A 35 -17.10 15.60 0.90
CA ILE A 35 -15.96 15.54 1.83
C ILE A 35 -16.21 14.54 2.95
N LEU A 36 -17.41 14.56 3.57
CA LEU A 36 -17.79 13.65 4.63
C LEU A 36 -17.64 12.19 4.18
N TRP A 37 -18.20 11.84 3.01
CA TRP A 37 -18.12 10.48 2.48
C TRP A 37 -16.71 10.08 2.07
N ALA A 38 -15.93 11.01 1.51
CA ALA A 38 -14.52 10.74 1.19
C ALA A 38 -13.70 10.47 2.46
N ASN A 39 -13.90 11.26 3.53
CA ASN A 39 -13.23 11.06 4.81
C ASN A 39 -13.64 9.75 5.48
N HIS A 40 -14.91 9.37 5.37
CA HIS A 40 -15.38 8.07 5.86
C HIS A 40 -14.71 6.90 5.12
N GLY A 41 -14.60 6.99 3.79
CA GLY A 41 -13.87 6.01 2.97
C GLY A 41 -12.38 5.92 3.36
N ASP A 42 -11.74 7.06 3.63
CA ASP A 42 -10.35 7.09 4.10
C ASP A 42 -10.16 6.42 5.46
N ALA A 43 -11.10 6.62 6.38
CA ALA A 43 -11.08 6.00 7.69
C ALA A 43 -11.18 4.46 7.59
N ILE A 44 -12.13 3.96 6.79
CA ILE A 44 -12.26 2.51 6.53
C ILE A 44 -10.98 1.98 5.87
N SER A 45 -10.45 2.70 4.88
CA SER A 45 -9.24 2.25 4.18
C SER A 45 -8.02 2.16 5.09
N THR A 46 -7.92 3.11 6.03
CA THR A 46 -6.87 3.13 7.03
C THR A 46 -6.99 1.95 7.99
N GLN A 47 -8.21 1.51 8.34
CA GLN A 47 -8.40 0.37 9.24
C GLN A 47 -7.84 -0.93 8.67
N TYR A 48 -8.08 -1.24 7.38
CA TYR A 48 -7.63 -2.51 6.80
C TYR A 48 -6.27 -2.44 6.10
N SER A 49 -5.90 -1.30 5.50
CA SER A 49 -4.65 -1.16 4.72
C SER A 49 -3.62 -0.23 5.37
N GLY A 50 -3.99 0.45 6.45
CA GLY A 50 -3.12 1.40 7.15
C GLY A 50 -2.90 2.72 6.41
N THR A 51 -3.58 2.98 5.29
CA THR A 51 -3.52 4.27 4.59
C THR A 51 -4.89 4.75 4.08
N PRO A 52 -5.06 6.07 3.83
CA PRO A 52 -6.28 6.65 3.25
C PRO A 52 -6.62 6.07 1.88
N ALA A 53 -7.88 6.18 1.45
CA ALA A 53 -8.36 5.63 0.20
C ALA A 53 -7.64 6.24 -1.01
N LEU A 54 -7.33 5.39 -2.00
CA LEU A 54 -6.81 5.86 -3.28
C LEU A 54 -7.94 6.53 -4.07
N LYS A 55 -7.58 7.50 -4.93
CA LYS A 55 -8.53 8.18 -5.83
C LYS A 55 -9.67 8.91 -5.11
N GLY A 56 -9.45 9.31 -3.85
CA GLY A 56 -10.46 10.05 -3.06
C GLY A 56 -10.80 11.43 -3.64
N ASP A 57 -9.97 11.97 -4.54
CA ASP A 57 -10.20 13.25 -5.22
C ASP A 57 -11.40 13.20 -6.18
N PHE A 58 -11.71 12.05 -6.79
CA PHE A 58 -12.96 11.90 -7.55
C PHE A 58 -14.20 12.07 -6.68
N VAL A 59 -14.16 11.61 -5.44
CA VAL A 59 -15.28 11.75 -4.51
C VAL A 59 -15.38 13.20 -4.02
N ARG A 60 -14.24 13.81 -3.64
CA ARG A 60 -14.18 15.17 -3.09
C ARG A 60 -14.48 16.26 -4.11
N TYR A 61 -13.88 16.17 -5.29
CA TYR A 61 -13.87 17.25 -6.28
C TYR A 61 -14.55 16.88 -7.59
N GLY A 62 -14.99 15.62 -7.76
CA GLY A 62 -15.58 15.14 -9.02
C GLY A 62 -14.59 14.97 -10.17
N LYS A 63 -13.30 15.32 -9.96
CA LYS A 63 -12.26 15.26 -10.99
C LYS A 63 -10.92 14.82 -10.40
N ARG A 64 -10.05 14.33 -11.28
CA ARG A 64 -8.68 13.99 -10.93
C ARG A 64 -7.85 15.26 -10.70
N THR A 65 -7.03 15.26 -9.65
CA THR A 65 -6.11 16.34 -9.32
C THR A 65 -4.67 15.86 -9.39
N THR A 66 -3.73 16.73 -9.76
CA THR A 66 -2.29 16.40 -9.80
C THR A 66 -1.77 16.06 -8.40
N GLN A 67 -2.19 16.81 -7.39
CA GLN A 67 -1.90 16.49 -5.99
C GLN A 67 -2.47 15.12 -5.58
N GLY A 68 -3.69 14.78 -6.02
CA GLY A 68 -4.30 13.48 -5.80
C GLY A 68 -3.50 12.33 -6.42
N ILE A 69 -2.89 12.55 -7.60
CA ILE A 69 -1.98 11.56 -8.22
C ILE A 69 -0.74 11.31 -7.36
N LEU A 70 -0.12 12.37 -6.86
CA LEU A 70 1.07 12.25 -6.00
C LEU A 70 0.73 11.59 -4.66
N ASN A 71 -0.38 11.98 -4.05
CA ASN A 71 -0.86 11.37 -2.80
C ASN A 71 -1.18 9.89 -3.01
N ASP A 72 -1.79 9.52 -4.13
CA ASP A 72 -2.08 8.12 -4.46
C ASP A 72 -0.80 7.30 -4.66
N LEU A 73 0.22 7.87 -5.30
CA LEU A 73 1.53 7.21 -5.42
C LEU A 73 2.12 6.93 -4.03
N TRP A 74 2.12 7.93 -3.15
CA TRP A 74 2.61 7.77 -1.77
C TRP A 74 1.81 6.72 -1.00
N ASN A 75 0.48 6.81 -1.05
CA ASN A 75 -0.42 5.85 -0.39
C ASN A 75 -0.23 4.43 -0.93
N ALA A 76 -0.01 4.26 -2.24
CA ALA A 76 0.25 2.95 -2.83
C ALA A 76 1.59 2.36 -2.35
N LEU A 77 2.65 3.17 -2.28
CA LEU A 77 3.95 2.74 -1.75
C LEU A 77 3.86 2.39 -0.26
N ALA A 78 3.17 3.22 0.53
CA ALA A 78 2.94 2.97 1.95
C ALA A 78 2.12 1.70 2.18
N ARG A 79 1.04 1.47 1.41
CA ARG A 79 0.27 0.22 1.45
C ARG A 79 1.11 -0.99 1.09
N TYR A 80 1.92 -0.90 0.04
CA TYR A 80 2.83 -1.98 -0.34
C TYR A 80 3.78 -2.32 0.81
N TYR A 81 4.34 -1.31 1.46
CA TYR A 81 5.22 -1.52 2.60
C TYR A 81 4.48 -2.14 3.80
N LEU A 82 3.35 -1.57 4.20
CA LEU A 82 2.58 -2.04 5.35
C LEU A 82 2.12 -3.49 5.16
N ASN A 83 1.56 -3.80 3.98
CA ASN A 83 1.07 -5.13 3.63
C ASN A 83 2.19 -6.19 3.61
N ASN A 84 3.39 -5.84 3.12
CA ASN A 84 4.47 -6.83 2.98
C ASN A 84 5.37 -6.93 4.22
N PHE A 85 5.54 -5.86 5.00
CA PHE A 85 6.57 -5.80 6.04
C PHE A 85 6.04 -5.54 7.46
N ALA A 86 4.82 -5.02 7.61
CA ALA A 86 4.23 -4.76 8.93
C ALA A 86 3.06 -5.69 9.28
N ASP A 87 2.36 -6.20 8.26
CA ASP A 87 1.07 -6.87 8.44
C ASP A 87 1.17 -8.19 9.20
N GLY A 88 2.22 -8.99 8.97
CA GLY A 88 2.46 -10.24 9.70
C GLY A 88 2.49 -10.06 11.22
N THR A 89 3.18 -9.01 11.70
CA THR A 89 3.24 -8.69 13.13
C THR A 89 1.89 -8.18 13.67
N LYS A 90 1.14 -7.42 12.86
CA LYS A 90 -0.20 -6.97 13.24
C LYS A 90 -1.15 -8.14 13.40
N GLN A 91 -1.13 -9.08 12.45
CA GLN A 91 -1.93 -10.29 12.52
C GLN A 91 -1.55 -11.15 13.74
N ASP A 92 -0.25 -11.33 14.00
CA ASP A 92 0.23 -12.01 15.21
C ASP A 92 -0.34 -11.39 16.50
N ALA A 93 -0.36 -10.05 16.59
CA ALA A 93 -0.93 -9.36 17.74
C ALA A 93 -2.44 -9.54 17.87
N MET A 94 -3.19 -9.53 16.75
CA MET A 94 -4.63 -9.79 16.75
C MET A 94 -4.95 -11.22 17.17
N ASP A 95 -4.22 -12.20 16.63
CA ASP A 95 -4.40 -13.61 16.96
C ASP A 95 -4.12 -13.89 18.45
N LEU A 96 -3.08 -13.25 19.01
CA LEU A 96 -2.79 -13.31 20.45
C LEU A 96 -3.92 -12.74 21.30
N LEU A 97 -4.47 -11.57 20.93
CA LEU A 97 -5.56 -10.92 21.67
C LEU A 97 -6.87 -11.71 21.57
N GLN A 98 -7.13 -12.36 20.44
CA GLN A 98 -8.32 -13.17 20.21
C GLN A 98 -8.20 -14.59 20.80
N GLY A 99 -7.04 -14.97 21.33
CA GLY A 99 -6.80 -16.32 21.85
C GLY A 99 -6.61 -17.38 20.77
N HIS A 100 -6.39 -16.99 19.52
CA HIS A 100 -6.12 -17.88 18.38
C HIS A 100 -4.65 -18.32 18.30
N TYR A 101 -3.97 -18.48 19.44
CA TYR A 101 -2.58 -18.93 19.48
C TYR A 101 -2.51 -20.42 19.79
N ILE A 102 -1.65 -21.16 19.08
CA ILE A 102 -1.37 -22.56 19.40
C ILE A 102 -0.52 -22.57 20.68
N SER A 103 -1.00 -23.21 21.75
CA SER A 103 -0.33 -23.29 23.05
C SER A 103 0.98 -24.10 23.06
N SER A 104 1.46 -24.57 21.90
CA SER A 104 2.78 -25.21 21.73
C SER A 104 3.92 -24.18 21.59
N VAL A 105 3.77 -23.00 22.18
CA VAL A 105 4.78 -21.93 22.18
C VAL A 105 6.00 -22.39 22.98
N SER A 106 6.92 -23.09 22.31
CA SER A 106 8.27 -23.27 22.81
C SER A 106 8.89 -21.89 23.01
N ARG A 107 9.59 -21.73 24.15
CA ARG A 107 10.31 -20.53 24.57
C ARG A 107 11.29 -20.01 23.50
N ASP A 108 11.65 -20.85 22.53
CA ASP A 108 12.52 -20.57 21.39
C ASP A 108 11.94 -19.58 20.36
N MET A 109 10.61 -19.48 20.20
CA MET A 109 10.02 -18.54 19.22
C MET A 109 10.19 -17.07 19.60
N ALA A 110 10.27 -16.75 20.89
CA ALA A 110 10.48 -15.36 21.34
C ALA A 110 11.88 -14.85 20.96
N ALA A 111 12.89 -15.73 20.95
CA ALA A 111 14.24 -15.43 20.48
C ALA A 111 14.31 -15.36 18.94
N LEU A 112 13.64 -16.30 18.25
CA LEU A 112 13.52 -16.31 16.78
C LEU A 112 12.84 -15.05 16.24
N SER A 113 12.00 -14.41 17.06
CA SER A 113 11.25 -13.22 16.66
C SER A 113 12.09 -11.99 16.39
N LYS A 114 13.13 -11.72 17.19
CA LYS A 114 14.02 -10.58 16.94
C LYS A 114 14.97 -10.88 15.79
N GLN A 115 15.47 -12.11 15.70
CA GLN A 115 16.45 -12.50 14.70
C GLN A 115 15.85 -12.56 13.29
N GLY A 116 14.68 -13.19 13.11
CA GLY A 116 13.99 -13.26 11.81
C GLY A 116 13.48 -11.90 11.30
N LEU A 117 13.09 -10.98 12.19
CA LEU A 117 12.70 -9.61 11.81
C LEU A 117 13.90 -8.81 11.29
N LEU A 118 15.05 -8.90 11.98
CA LEU A 118 16.28 -8.24 11.56
C LEU A 118 16.83 -8.85 10.27
N GLU A 119 16.77 -10.18 10.11
CA GLU A 119 17.19 -10.87 8.90
C GLU A 119 16.31 -10.51 7.69
N ASN A 120 14.99 -10.50 7.83
CA ASN A 120 14.09 -10.12 6.74
C ASN A 120 14.22 -8.63 6.39
N TYR A 121 14.37 -7.77 7.39
CA TYR A 121 14.54 -6.33 7.20
C TYR A 121 15.89 -5.99 6.54
N ALA A 122 16.97 -6.63 6.99
CA ALA A 122 18.30 -6.49 6.39
C ALA A 122 18.31 -7.03 4.95
N SER A 123 17.70 -8.20 4.71
CA SER A 123 17.64 -8.83 3.40
C SER A 123 16.89 -7.97 2.37
N PHE A 124 15.80 -7.32 2.76
CA PHE A 124 15.08 -6.39 1.89
C PHE A 124 15.90 -5.14 1.55
N ARG A 125 16.53 -4.50 2.54
CA ARG A 125 17.35 -3.30 2.29
C ARG A 125 18.54 -3.61 1.38
N ILE A 126 19.18 -4.77 1.58
CA ILE A 126 20.29 -5.23 0.74
C ILE A 126 19.80 -5.49 -0.69
N ALA A 127 18.71 -6.23 -0.86
CA ALA A 127 18.14 -6.50 -2.18
C ALA A 127 17.75 -5.21 -2.93
N PHE A 128 17.11 -4.26 -2.23
CA PHE A 128 16.74 -2.97 -2.79
C PHE A 128 17.98 -2.14 -3.20
N ALA A 129 19.00 -2.06 -2.34
CA ALA A 129 20.23 -1.35 -2.64
C ALA A 129 20.97 -1.94 -3.85
N LEU A 130 21.01 -3.28 -3.97
CA LEU A 130 21.63 -3.96 -5.10
C LEU A 130 20.90 -3.66 -6.43
N VAL A 131 19.55 -3.70 -6.42
CA VAL A 131 18.76 -3.37 -7.62
C VAL A 131 18.96 -1.91 -8.02
N VAL A 132 18.88 -0.98 -7.07
CA VAL A 132 19.07 0.46 -7.36
C VAL A 132 20.49 0.72 -7.85
N GLY A 133 21.51 0.13 -7.23
CA GLY A 133 22.90 0.22 -7.68
C GLY A 133 23.07 -0.27 -9.12
N ALA A 134 22.59 -1.47 -9.43
CA ALA A 134 22.68 -2.04 -10.77
C ALA A 134 21.91 -1.21 -11.82
N LEU A 135 20.77 -0.62 -11.46
CA LEU A 135 20.03 0.31 -12.33
C LEU A 135 20.79 1.62 -12.57
N MET A 136 21.43 2.20 -11.54
CA MET A 136 22.25 3.40 -11.71
C MET A 136 23.43 3.14 -12.65
N PHE A 137 24.15 2.03 -12.44
CA PHE A 137 25.25 1.63 -13.32
C PHE A 137 24.77 1.33 -14.74
N LEU A 138 23.59 0.74 -14.92
CA LEU A 138 22.96 0.54 -16.22
C LEU A 138 22.70 1.88 -16.93
N ILE A 139 22.11 2.86 -16.24
CA ILE A 139 21.81 4.19 -16.82
C ILE A 139 23.10 4.91 -17.24
N ILE A 140 24.15 4.84 -16.39
CA ILE A 140 25.46 5.42 -16.71
C ILE A 140 26.07 4.72 -17.93
N ALA A 141 26.05 3.38 -17.96
CA ALA A 141 26.58 2.60 -19.07
C ALA A 141 25.84 2.89 -20.38
N LEU A 142 24.51 3.00 -20.36
CA LEU A 142 23.68 3.35 -21.52
C LEU A 142 23.97 4.76 -22.04
N LYS A 143 24.19 5.74 -21.16
CA LYS A 143 24.60 7.09 -21.57
C LYS A 143 25.97 7.08 -22.24
N GLN A 144 26.92 6.30 -21.71
CA GLN A 144 28.29 6.22 -22.22
C GLN A 144 28.40 5.37 -23.51
N ALA A 145 27.47 4.43 -23.70
CA ALA A 145 27.40 3.53 -24.85
C ALA A 145 27.22 4.24 -26.20
N ARG A 146 26.69 5.47 -26.21
CA ARG A 146 26.61 6.29 -27.43
C ARG A 146 28.00 6.65 -27.97
N ASN A 147 29.01 6.74 -27.10
CA ASN A 147 30.35 7.17 -27.47
C ASN A 147 31.33 6.00 -27.65
N ASP A 148 31.09 4.84 -27.01
CA ASP A 148 31.99 3.69 -27.11
C ASP A 148 31.24 2.36 -26.89
N ALA A 149 31.46 1.41 -27.80
CA ALA A 149 30.81 0.10 -27.83
C ALA A 149 31.13 -0.77 -26.60
N ARG A 150 32.26 -0.55 -25.90
CA ARG A 150 32.58 -1.29 -24.66
C ARG A 150 31.53 -1.08 -23.56
N HIS A 151 30.90 0.09 -23.52
CA HIS A 151 29.84 0.38 -22.55
C HIS A 151 28.50 -0.25 -22.92
N LEU A 152 28.28 -0.67 -24.18
CA LEU A 152 27.13 -1.51 -24.55
C LEU A 152 27.22 -2.89 -23.90
N VAL A 153 28.40 -3.51 -23.91
CA VAL A 153 28.61 -4.82 -23.27
C VAL A 153 28.40 -4.73 -21.75
N LEU A 154 28.93 -3.68 -21.12
CA LEU A 154 28.70 -3.42 -19.70
C LEU A 154 27.22 -3.17 -19.37
N SER A 155 26.49 -2.48 -20.26
CA SER A 155 25.05 -2.27 -20.12
C SER A 155 24.30 -3.60 -20.12
N PHE A 156 24.59 -4.52 -21.06
CA PHE A 156 23.96 -5.84 -21.07
C PHE A 156 24.28 -6.65 -19.80
N MET A 157 25.50 -6.56 -19.30
CA MET A 157 25.90 -7.21 -18.04
C MET A 157 25.09 -6.67 -16.85
N TRP A 158 25.01 -5.35 -16.66
CA TRP A 158 24.23 -4.76 -15.57
C TRP A 158 22.73 -5.01 -15.70
N ALA A 159 22.20 -5.04 -16.93
CA ALA A 159 20.82 -5.43 -17.18
C ALA A 159 20.57 -6.89 -16.77
N GLY A 160 21.48 -7.81 -17.11
CA GLY A 160 21.41 -9.20 -16.70
C GLY A 160 21.42 -9.38 -15.17
N ILE A 161 22.29 -8.65 -14.47
CA ILE A 161 22.35 -8.63 -13.00
C ILE A 161 21.04 -8.11 -12.40
N CYS A 162 20.50 -6.99 -12.91
CA CYS A 162 19.20 -6.45 -12.49
C CYS A 162 18.07 -7.48 -12.65
N ILE A 163 18.00 -8.14 -13.81
CA ILE A 163 16.98 -9.13 -14.12
C ILE A 163 17.13 -10.34 -13.18
N GLY A 164 18.36 -10.86 -13.00
CA GLY A 164 18.64 -12.00 -12.12
C GLY A 164 18.25 -11.73 -10.67
N ILE A 165 18.64 -10.58 -10.12
CA ILE A 165 18.26 -10.19 -8.75
C ILE A 165 16.74 -10.03 -8.65
N THR A 166 16.10 -9.38 -9.61
CA THR A 166 14.64 -9.19 -9.61
C THR A 166 13.90 -10.52 -9.67
N GLN A 167 14.36 -11.46 -10.50
CA GLN A 167 13.78 -12.80 -10.59
C GLN A 167 13.98 -13.58 -9.29
N TYR A 168 15.17 -13.52 -8.69
CA TYR A 168 15.46 -14.15 -7.40
C TYR A 168 14.58 -13.61 -6.27
N VAL A 169 14.41 -12.29 -6.19
CA VAL A 169 13.51 -11.65 -5.21
C VAL A 169 12.06 -12.01 -5.49
N ARG A 170 11.64 -12.16 -6.76
CA ARG A 170 10.28 -12.59 -7.09
C ARG A 170 10.00 -14.04 -6.70
N THR A 171 10.93 -14.95 -6.98
CA THR A 171 10.78 -16.37 -6.63
C THR A 171 10.83 -16.59 -5.12
N ASN A 172 11.71 -15.87 -4.43
CA ASN A 172 11.88 -15.97 -2.98
C ASN A 172 11.13 -14.87 -2.20
N GLY A 173 10.21 -14.14 -2.83
CA GLY A 173 9.58 -12.94 -2.26
C GLY A 173 8.93 -13.19 -0.91
N ARG A 174 8.42 -14.41 -0.72
CA ARG A 174 7.82 -14.90 0.51
C ARG A 174 8.75 -14.83 1.74
N VAL A 175 10.06 -14.96 1.54
CA VAL A 175 11.09 -14.90 2.61
C VAL A 175 11.35 -13.46 3.04
N PHE A 176 11.23 -12.51 2.12
CA PHE A 176 11.48 -11.10 2.41
C PHE A 176 10.30 -10.40 3.10
N CYS A 177 9.09 -10.95 2.98
CA CYS A 177 7.90 -10.41 3.61
C CYS A 177 7.77 -10.85 5.07
N ASN A 178 7.23 -9.95 5.90
CA ASN A 178 6.80 -10.25 7.25
C ASN A 178 5.54 -11.12 7.20
N ARG A 179 5.59 -12.30 7.83
CA ARG A 179 4.50 -13.27 7.85
C ARG A 179 3.98 -13.50 9.26
N PRO A 180 2.68 -13.75 9.43
CA PRO A 180 2.15 -14.22 10.70
C PRO A 180 2.83 -15.55 11.05
N ARG A 181 3.20 -15.69 12.32
CA ARG A 181 3.92 -16.83 12.88
C ARG A 181 3.01 -17.72 13.71
N PHE A 182 1.94 -17.17 14.28
CA PHE A 182 0.98 -17.94 15.07
C PHE A 182 -0.07 -18.66 14.23
N TYR A 183 -0.23 -18.26 12.96
CA TYR A 183 -1.14 -18.90 12.02
C TYR A 183 -0.40 -19.90 11.11
N GLN A 184 -0.58 -21.20 11.33
CA GLN A 184 -0.25 -22.21 10.33
C GLN A 184 -1.42 -22.33 9.35
N SER A 185 -1.17 -21.99 8.08
CA SER A 185 -2.06 -22.35 6.97
C SER A 185 -2.40 -23.83 7.09
N ARG A 186 -3.68 -24.18 7.26
CA ARG A 186 -4.17 -25.56 7.13
C ARG A 186 -4.20 -26.00 5.66
N HIS A 187 -3.19 -25.68 4.87
CA HIS A 187 -2.98 -26.13 3.49
C HIS A 187 -1.51 -25.99 3.14
#